data_AF-A0ABD2LSD2-F1
#
_entry.id   AF-A0ABD2LSD2-F1
#
_cell.length_a   1.000
_cell.length_b   1.000
_cell.length_c   1.000
_cell.angle_alpha   90.00
_cell.angle_beta   90.00
_cell.angle_gamma   90.00
#
_symmetry.space_group_name_H-M   'P 1'
#
loop_
_entity.id
_entity.type
_entity.pdbx_description
1 polymer ?
#
loop_
_entity_poly.entity_id
_entity_poly.type
_entity_poly.pdbx_seq_one_letter_code
_entity_poly.pdbx_strand_id
1 'polypeptide(L)'
;MDYNRLVFMSPIDEEDPSLNFGDLSTSAIRNDNENSPIEHDKKNALQVPIFMDPRIEPTFLEDNEKSYNAQTKQLFGNHSLNFCLSTSAIRTDVENSSMEKNPTNKFQAPVFMDPRIEPTFLEDNEKSYNGQTKQLLENQSLIFCPPTSAIRTDVDTMEKNSTNTIQAPVFLDSRIDEMKKKFLHELEEKQQKIVRLETKLSAADAEIDSFDEMKKKFPLELEEKQQEIVRLQTKLSAAETEIDSFDEMKKKFTLELEEKEQKIVRLQQEIVRLETKLSAADAEIDSFDEMKKKFTLELEEKEQKIVRLETKLSAAHEEIDSFDQMKRKFPLELEEKQQEIVRLQTKLSAAETEIDSFDQMKKKFPLELEEKEQKIVRLQTKLSAAETEIDSFDQLEEGMLAENFKLQRELLKIKVRFGLITIENAFKALGCCDKEILEEIKAAACQ
;
A
#
# COMPACT_ATOMS: atom_id res chain seq x y z
N MET A 1 -32.28 5.37 34.79
CA MET A 1 -31.47 5.00 35.97
C MET A 1 -30.10 5.61 35.75
N ASP A 2 -29.88 6.68 36.51
CA ASP A 2 -28.64 7.46 36.59
C ASP A 2 -27.47 6.60 37.08
N TYR A 3 -26.24 6.90 36.63
CA TYR A 3 -25.31 7.68 37.44
C TYR A 3 -24.01 8.00 36.69
N ASN A 4 -23.67 9.28 36.81
CA ASN A 4 -22.47 9.98 36.36
C ASN A 4 -21.15 9.34 36.81
N ARG A 5 -20.13 9.44 35.95
CA ARG A 5 -18.76 9.70 36.41
C ARG A 5 -17.99 10.54 35.39
N LEU A 6 -18.29 11.84 35.39
CA LEU A 6 -17.37 12.87 34.91
C LEU A 6 -16.23 12.99 35.91
N VAL A 7 -14.99 12.87 35.43
CA VAL A 7 -13.79 13.34 36.14
C VAL A 7 -13.39 14.65 35.48
N PHE A 8 -13.74 15.74 36.14
CA PHE A 8 -13.12 17.05 35.94
C PHE A 8 -11.80 17.06 36.71
N MET A 9 -10.70 17.40 36.05
CA MET A 9 -9.58 18.07 36.70
C MET A 9 -9.32 19.37 35.93
N SER A 10 -9.36 20.43 36.73
CA SER A 10 -9.35 21.86 36.41
C SER A 10 -7.95 22.36 35.96
N PRO A 11 -7.85 23.64 35.54
CA PRO A 11 -6.82 24.18 34.66
C PRO A 11 -5.59 24.72 35.42
N ILE A 12 -4.51 24.92 34.68
CA ILE A 12 -3.32 25.65 35.12
C ILE A 12 -3.40 27.05 34.48
N ASP A 13 -3.87 28.02 35.27
CA ASP A 13 -3.77 29.46 35.04
C ASP A 13 -2.30 29.88 35.29
N GLU A 14 -1.67 30.58 34.33
CA GLU A 14 -1.45 32.03 34.26
C GLU A 14 -0.30 32.58 35.15
N GLU A 15 0.60 33.25 34.44
CA GLU A 15 1.39 34.44 34.82
C GLU A 15 2.50 34.34 35.89
N ASP A 16 3.76 34.53 35.44
CA ASP A 16 4.48 35.74 35.84
C ASP A 16 5.61 36.11 34.84
N PRO A 17 5.66 37.36 34.32
CA PRO A 17 6.73 37.89 33.48
C PRO A 17 7.67 38.80 34.27
N SER A 18 8.96 38.47 34.34
CA SER A 18 9.98 39.42 34.82
C SER A 18 11.25 39.39 33.98
N LEU A 19 11.29 40.36 33.07
CA LEU A 19 12.42 41.23 32.76
C LEU A 19 13.71 40.98 33.57
N ASN A 20 14.81 40.67 32.87
CA ASN A 20 16.13 41.14 33.28
C ASN A 20 16.96 41.50 32.05
N PHE A 21 16.90 42.79 31.69
CA PHE A 21 17.84 43.49 30.81
C PHE A 21 18.74 44.35 31.70
N GLY A 22 20.06 44.21 31.53
CA GLY A 22 21.11 44.95 32.24
C GLY A 22 22.28 44.00 32.53
N ASP A 23 23.53 44.18 32.09
CA ASP A 23 24.23 45.42 31.79
C ASP A 23 25.28 45.25 30.68
N LEU A 24 25.35 46.28 29.85
CA LEU A 24 26.52 46.69 29.09
C LEU A 24 27.50 47.38 30.05
N SER A 25 28.76 46.93 30.11
CA SER A 25 29.88 47.85 30.37
C SER A 25 31.20 47.35 29.77
N THR A 26 31.52 47.92 28.61
CA THR A 26 32.79 48.62 28.29
C THR A 26 34.15 48.07 28.72
N SER A 27 35.01 48.02 27.70
CA SER A 27 36.42 48.46 27.64
C SER A 27 37.53 47.43 27.91
N ALA A 28 38.20 47.03 26.83
CA ALA A 28 39.66 46.95 26.79
C ALA A 28 40.14 47.05 25.34
N ILE A 29 40.53 48.26 24.97
CA ILE A 29 41.40 48.56 23.83
C ILE A 29 42.78 47.98 24.15
N ARG A 30 43.34 47.16 23.26
CA ARG A 30 44.79 47.05 23.06
C ARG A 30 45.07 46.66 21.62
N ASN A 31 45.42 47.68 20.84
CA ASN A 31 46.31 47.54 19.70
C ASN A 31 47.66 47.08 20.23
N ASP A 32 48.24 46.04 19.63
CA ASP A 32 49.67 46.02 19.37
C ASP A 32 49.90 45.34 18.02
N ASN A 33 50.73 46.01 17.26
CA ASN A 33 51.03 45.88 15.86
C ASN A 33 52.48 45.39 15.81
N GLU A 34 52.74 44.13 15.46
CA GLU A 34 54.11 43.70 15.12
C GLU A 34 54.12 42.81 13.87
N ASN A 35 54.71 43.41 12.83
CA ASN A 35 55.28 42.76 11.66
C ASN A 35 56.32 41.70 12.05
N SER A 36 56.23 40.50 11.48
CA SER A 36 57.29 40.00 10.59
C SER A 36 57.02 38.59 10.02
N PRO A 37 57.65 38.25 8.88
CA PRO A 37 57.26 37.13 8.03
C PRO A 37 58.10 35.88 8.30
N ILE A 38 57.49 34.70 8.19
CA ILE A 38 58.22 33.43 8.11
C ILE A 38 57.63 32.58 6.99
N GLU A 39 58.43 32.44 5.93
CA GLU A 39 58.41 31.36 4.95
C GLU A 39 58.49 29.98 5.64
N HIS A 40 57.68 29.03 5.19
CA HIS A 40 58.12 27.78 4.53
C HIS A 40 57.06 26.68 4.62
N ASP A 41 56.83 26.09 3.45
CA ASP A 41 56.53 24.69 3.19
C ASP A 41 55.32 24.04 3.85
N LYS A 42 54.30 23.80 3.02
CA LYS A 42 53.62 22.49 2.97
C LYS A 42 52.96 22.23 1.60
N LYS A 43 53.65 21.38 0.85
CA LYS A 43 53.12 20.21 0.11
C LYS A 43 52.01 20.44 -0.92
N ASN A 44 52.46 20.45 -2.17
CA ASN A 44 51.79 20.00 -3.38
C ASN A 44 50.90 18.76 -3.16
N ALA A 45 49.63 18.89 -3.50
CA ALA A 45 48.81 17.81 -4.05
C ALA A 45 48.13 18.35 -5.32
N LEU A 46 48.43 17.70 -6.43
CA LEU A 46 47.93 18.03 -7.76
C LEU A 46 46.40 18.01 -7.81
N GLN A 47 45.78 19.12 -8.21
CA GLN A 47 44.44 19.14 -8.80
C GLN A 47 44.58 19.41 -10.30
N VAL A 48 44.33 18.36 -11.08
CA VAL A 48 44.07 18.43 -12.52
C VAL A 48 42.63 18.91 -12.71
N PRO A 49 42.35 19.93 -13.54
CA PRO A 49 40.98 20.24 -13.91
C PRO A 49 40.53 19.27 -15.00
N ILE A 50 39.55 18.42 -14.69
CA ILE A 50 38.80 17.65 -15.69
C ILE A 50 37.84 18.65 -16.36
N PHE A 51 38.14 18.99 -17.60
CA PHE A 51 37.18 19.57 -18.54
C PHE A 51 36.06 18.54 -18.75
N MET A 52 34.83 18.89 -18.37
CA MET A 52 33.65 18.14 -18.79
C MET A 52 33.15 18.69 -20.13
N ASP A 53 33.10 17.80 -21.12
CA ASP A 53 32.51 18.01 -22.44
C ASP A 53 30.98 17.85 -22.36
N PRO A 54 30.16 18.86 -22.76
CA PRO A 54 28.71 18.82 -22.60
C PRO A 54 27.99 18.25 -23.84
N ARG A 55 28.44 17.12 -24.39
CA ARG A 55 27.77 16.46 -25.53
C ARG A 55 27.80 14.94 -25.47
N ILE A 56 27.09 14.35 -24.51
CA ILE A 56 26.62 12.96 -24.62
C ILE A 56 25.18 12.91 -24.15
N GLU A 57 24.26 12.70 -25.09
CA GLU A 57 22.85 12.38 -24.84
C GLU A 57 22.74 10.99 -24.19
N PRO A 58 21.82 10.77 -23.23
CA PRO A 58 21.49 9.43 -22.78
C PRO A 58 20.27 8.93 -23.56
N THR A 59 20.47 7.97 -24.46
CA THR A 59 19.36 7.17 -24.99
C THR A 59 19.71 5.69 -24.95
N PHE A 60 18.74 4.90 -24.51
CA PHE A 60 18.61 3.44 -24.57
C PHE A 60 19.33 2.61 -23.50
N LEU A 61 18.58 2.35 -22.42
CA LEU A 61 18.70 1.18 -21.56
C LEU A 61 17.30 0.56 -21.38
N GLU A 62 16.77 -0.02 -22.46
CA GLU A 62 15.71 -1.03 -22.43
C GLU A 62 16.22 -2.19 -23.27
N ASP A 63 16.56 -3.30 -22.60
CA ASP A 63 16.54 -4.69 -23.09
C ASP A 63 17.50 -5.54 -22.26
N ASN A 64 17.04 -6.04 -21.10
CA ASN A 64 17.72 -7.14 -20.42
C ASN A 64 16.81 -7.98 -19.50
N GLU A 65 15.57 -8.27 -19.93
CA GLU A 65 14.63 -9.14 -19.18
C GLU A 65 14.16 -10.41 -19.95
N LYS A 66 14.89 -10.87 -20.97
CA LYS A 66 14.51 -12.10 -21.71
C LYS A 66 15.57 -13.21 -21.80
N SER A 67 16.46 -13.33 -20.81
CA SER A 67 17.53 -14.35 -20.84
C SER A 67 17.64 -15.25 -19.59
N TYR A 68 16.55 -15.47 -18.84
CA TYR A 68 16.57 -16.39 -17.68
C TYR A 68 15.41 -17.39 -17.60
N ASN A 69 14.75 -17.72 -18.73
CA ASN A 69 13.69 -18.75 -18.71
C ASN A 69 13.77 -19.78 -19.86
N ALA A 70 14.96 -20.00 -20.42
CA ALA A 70 15.18 -20.96 -21.51
C ALA A 70 16.08 -22.16 -21.13
N GLN A 71 16.21 -22.50 -19.84
CA GLN A 71 17.08 -23.58 -19.38
C GLN A 71 16.44 -24.58 -18.40
N THR A 72 15.12 -24.82 -18.51
CA THR A 72 14.44 -25.89 -17.74
C THR A 72 13.50 -26.79 -18.57
N LYS A 73 13.56 -26.74 -19.91
CA LYS A 73 12.76 -27.61 -20.80
C LYS A 73 13.58 -28.54 -21.70
N GLN A 74 14.55 -29.25 -21.12
CA GLN A 74 15.33 -30.27 -21.85
C GLN A 74 15.49 -31.62 -21.11
N LEU A 75 14.57 -31.98 -20.22
CA LEU A 75 14.71 -33.22 -19.42
C LEU A 75 13.45 -34.05 -19.19
N PHE A 76 12.45 -34.03 -20.08
CA PHE A 76 11.42 -35.07 -20.07
C PHE A 76 11.16 -35.66 -21.45
N GLY A 77 11.42 -36.96 -21.52
CA GLY A 77 11.45 -37.80 -22.70
C GLY A 77 10.10 -37.92 -23.40
N ASN A 78 10.23 -38.11 -24.71
CA ASN A 78 9.22 -38.64 -25.60
C ASN A 78 8.75 -40.01 -25.11
N HIS A 79 7.51 -40.12 -24.65
CA HIS A 79 6.70 -41.31 -24.86
C HIS A 79 5.37 -40.91 -25.49
N SER A 80 5.28 -41.21 -26.78
CA SER A 80 4.06 -41.21 -27.57
C SER A 80 3.10 -42.25 -27.03
N LEU A 81 1.90 -41.84 -26.62
CA LEU A 81 0.71 -42.68 -26.63
C LEU A 81 -0.46 -41.85 -27.15
N ASN A 82 -0.89 -42.24 -28.36
CA ASN A 82 -2.13 -41.85 -28.99
C ASN A 82 -3.31 -42.17 -28.08
N PHE A 83 -4.17 -41.18 -27.84
CA PHE A 83 -5.58 -41.45 -27.54
C PHE A 83 -6.45 -40.39 -28.20
N CYS A 84 -7.13 -40.81 -29.27
CA CYS A 84 -8.20 -40.08 -29.91
C CYS A 84 -9.39 -40.00 -28.95
N LEU A 85 -9.79 -38.79 -28.56
CA LEU A 85 -11.18 -38.52 -28.20
C LEU A 85 -11.63 -37.23 -28.88
N SER A 86 -12.50 -37.45 -29.85
CA SER A 86 -13.38 -36.48 -30.48
C SER A 86 -14.32 -35.85 -29.46
N THR A 87 -14.34 -34.52 -29.36
CA THR A 87 -15.50 -33.80 -28.85
C THR A 87 -15.69 -32.49 -29.60
N SER A 88 -16.90 -32.36 -30.11
CA SER A 88 -17.49 -31.30 -30.92
C SER A 88 -17.49 -29.93 -30.26
N ALA A 89 -17.30 -28.93 -31.11
CA ALA A 89 -17.59 -27.53 -30.86
C ALA A 89 -19.05 -27.31 -30.43
N ILE A 90 -19.26 -26.57 -29.35
CA ILE A 90 -20.40 -25.66 -29.20
C ILE A 90 -19.89 -24.34 -28.65
N ARG A 91 -20.18 -23.30 -29.43
CA ARG A 91 -19.89 -21.90 -29.20
C ARG A 91 -21.23 -21.27 -28.86
N THR A 92 -21.35 -20.68 -27.68
CA THR A 92 -22.36 -19.64 -27.40
C THR A 92 -21.78 -18.71 -26.35
N ASP A 93 -21.39 -17.53 -26.81
CA ASP A 93 -21.38 -16.32 -26.03
C ASP A 93 -22.81 -15.99 -25.57
N VAL A 94 -22.92 -15.08 -24.59
CA VAL A 94 -23.94 -14.03 -24.42
C VAL A 94 -24.54 -13.95 -23.00
N GLU A 95 -24.28 -12.77 -22.41
CA GLU A 95 -25.08 -11.96 -21.48
C GLU A 95 -24.99 -12.11 -19.95
N ASN A 96 -24.25 -11.13 -19.40
CA ASN A 96 -24.58 -10.32 -18.23
C ASN A 96 -26.08 -10.15 -17.94
N SER A 97 -26.47 -10.33 -16.67
CA SER A 97 -27.52 -9.52 -16.04
C SER A 97 -27.39 -9.50 -14.53
N SER A 98 -27.29 -8.29 -14.00
CA SER A 98 -27.35 -7.91 -12.58
C SER A 98 -28.81 -7.85 -12.11
N MET A 99 -29.09 -8.26 -10.86
CA MET A 99 -30.00 -7.63 -9.89
C MET A 99 -30.07 -8.52 -8.63
N GLU A 100 -29.62 -8.06 -7.47
CA GLU A 100 -30.34 -7.29 -6.44
C GLU A 100 -31.45 -8.05 -5.65
N LYS A 101 -31.28 -8.01 -4.32
CA LYS A 101 -32.28 -7.96 -3.24
C LYS A 101 -32.89 -9.25 -2.65
N ASN A 102 -32.31 -9.57 -1.49
CA ASN A 102 -32.92 -9.67 -0.14
C ASN A 102 -33.60 -10.96 0.35
N PRO A 103 -33.56 -11.19 1.69
CA PRO A 103 -33.70 -12.50 2.34
C PRO A 103 -35.08 -12.70 2.98
N THR A 104 -35.44 -13.94 3.30
CA THR A 104 -35.94 -14.41 4.61
C THR A 104 -36.55 -15.81 4.50
N ASN A 105 -36.44 -16.56 5.61
CA ASN A 105 -37.27 -17.70 6.02
C ASN A 105 -37.09 -19.02 5.23
N LYS A 106 -37.04 -20.22 5.82
CA LYS A 106 -37.12 -20.70 7.21
C LYS A 106 -36.98 -22.24 7.12
N PHE A 107 -36.51 -22.87 8.20
CA PHE A 107 -36.71 -24.31 8.54
C PHE A 107 -36.10 -25.38 7.61
N GLN A 108 -34.96 -25.96 8.02
CA GLN A 108 -34.88 -27.34 8.55
C GLN A 108 -33.42 -27.79 8.67
N ALA A 109 -33.03 -28.17 9.87
CA ALA A 109 -31.89 -29.02 10.20
C ALA A 109 -32.42 -30.08 11.20
N PRO A 110 -31.65 -31.11 11.57
CA PRO A 110 -30.90 -32.05 10.73
C PRO A 110 -31.37 -33.49 11.01
N VAL A 111 -31.29 -34.40 10.03
CA VAL A 111 -31.50 -35.83 10.31
C VAL A 111 -30.14 -36.45 10.64
N PHE A 112 -29.92 -36.63 11.94
CA PHE A 112 -29.00 -37.61 12.51
C PHE A 112 -29.28 -39.00 11.94
N MET A 113 -28.25 -39.67 11.42
CA MET A 113 -28.26 -41.12 11.16
C MET A 113 -26.97 -41.69 11.75
N ASP A 114 -27.06 -42.06 13.03
CA ASP A 114 -26.38 -43.22 13.60
C ASP A 114 -27.34 -43.82 14.62
N PRO A 115 -27.71 -45.09 14.44
CA PRO A 115 -27.48 -45.98 15.56
C PRO A 115 -26.93 -47.33 15.12
N ARG A 116 -25.78 -47.70 15.70
CA ARG A 116 -25.60 -48.89 16.55
C ARG A 116 -26.49 -50.08 16.16
N ILE A 117 -25.89 -51.08 15.50
CA ILE A 117 -26.36 -52.46 15.53
C ILE A 117 -25.18 -53.34 15.97
N GLU A 118 -25.01 -53.45 17.28
CA GLU A 118 -24.78 -54.71 17.99
C GLU A 118 -25.95 -54.80 18.99
N PRO A 119 -26.47 -55.99 19.40
CA PRO A 119 -25.66 -57.10 19.89
C PRO A 119 -26.27 -58.51 19.67
N THR A 120 -25.64 -59.49 20.33
CA THR A 120 -26.18 -60.76 20.89
C THR A 120 -25.90 -62.07 20.13
N PHE A 121 -24.89 -62.77 20.63
CA PHE A 121 -25.03 -64.05 21.34
C PHE A 121 -26.24 -64.91 20.95
N LEU A 122 -25.96 -66.08 20.36
CA LEU A 122 -26.78 -67.28 20.47
C LEU A 122 -25.87 -68.40 20.99
N GLU A 123 -25.79 -68.48 22.31
CA GLU A 123 -25.58 -69.74 23.03
C GLU A 123 -26.89 -70.55 23.01
N ASP A 124 -26.74 -71.87 23.07
CA ASP A 124 -27.71 -72.88 23.47
C ASP A 124 -28.97 -73.11 22.61
N ASN A 125 -28.93 -74.22 21.86
CA ASN A 125 -30.05 -75.16 21.81
C ASN A 125 -29.55 -76.60 21.68
N GLU A 126 -29.23 -77.16 22.83
CA GLU A 126 -29.44 -78.57 23.14
C GLU A 126 -30.93 -78.96 22.94
N LYS A 127 -31.12 -80.24 22.59
CA LYS A 127 -32.33 -81.08 22.74
C LYS A 127 -33.33 -81.14 21.58
N SER A 128 -33.61 -82.42 21.28
CA SER A 128 -34.91 -82.96 20.87
C SER A 128 -35.14 -83.15 19.37
N TYR A 129 -34.58 -84.24 18.82
CA TYR A 129 -35.35 -85.15 17.97
C TYR A 129 -34.99 -86.60 18.32
N ASN A 130 -35.68 -87.11 19.34
CA ASN A 130 -35.88 -88.52 19.61
C ASN A 130 -37.34 -88.82 19.21
N GLY A 131 -37.60 -89.74 18.28
CA GLY A 131 -38.99 -90.01 17.90
C GLY A 131 -39.23 -90.83 16.64
N GLN A 132 -39.06 -92.15 16.78
CA GLN A 132 -39.94 -93.19 16.22
C GLN A 132 -40.00 -93.45 14.70
N THR A 133 -39.39 -94.57 14.30
CA THR A 133 -40.00 -95.73 13.60
C THR A 133 -38.99 -96.89 13.72
N LYS A 134 -39.00 -97.77 14.74
CA LYS A 134 -39.84 -98.95 15.00
C LYS A 134 -40.56 -99.55 13.77
N GLN A 135 -40.02 -100.65 13.24
CA GLN A 135 -40.65 -101.99 13.10
C GLN A 135 -40.17 -102.76 11.85
N LEU A 136 -39.95 -104.08 12.03
CA LEU A 136 -39.77 -105.16 11.03
C LEU A 136 -38.35 -105.21 10.39
N LEU A 137 -37.51 -106.23 10.51
CA LEU A 137 -37.74 -107.67 10.70
C LEU A 137 -36.59 -108.26 11.53
N GLU A 138 -36.95 -108.80 12.69
CA GLU A 138 -36.20 -109.75 13.49
C GLU A 138 -36.79 -111.15 13.19
N ASN A 139 -35.99 -112.20 13.33
CA ASN A 139 -36.29 -113.64 13.19
C ASN A 139 -35.89 -114.30 11.86
N GLN A 140 -34.75 -115.01 11.86
CA GLN A 140 -34.77 -116.48 11.94
C GLN A 140 -33.34 -117.02 12.15
N SER A 141 -33.01 -117.22 13.42
CA SER A 141 -32.12 -118.26 13.90
C SER A 141 -32.76 -119.63 13.68
N LEU A 142 -32.06 -120.55 13.01
CA LEU A 142 -32.39 -121.98 13.00
C LEU A 142 -31.10 -122.79 13.08
N ILE A 143 -30.64 -122.94 14.32
CA ILE A 143 -29.88 -124.10 14.79
C ILE A 143 -30.91 -125.23 14.88
N PHE A 144 -30.72 -126.33 14.13
CA PHE A 144 -31.51 -127.54 14.35
C PHE A 144 -30.69 -128.80 14.05
N CYS A 145 -30.35 -129.54 15.11
CA CYS A 145 -30.00 -130.95 15.11
C CYS A 145 -30.04 -131.43 16.58
N PRO A 146 -30.42 -132.69 16.89
CA PRO A 146 -31.61 -133.48 16.59
C PRO A 146 -32.43 -133.78 17.88
N PRO A 147 -33.49 -134.62 17.84
CA PRO A 147 -33.35 -135.84 18.65
C PRO A 147 -34.00 -137.12 18.07
N THR A 148 -33.36 -138.21 18.49
CA THR A 148 -33.68 -139.62 18.47
C THR A 148 -35.00 -139.96 19.16
N SER A 149 -35.84 -140.78 18.53
CA SER A 149 -36.77 -141.80 19.08
C SER A 149 -37.79 -142.13 17.97
N ALA A 150 -38.37 -143.32 17.80
CA ALA A 150 -38.21 -144.68 18.26
C ALA A 150 -39.25 -145.48 17.46
N ILE A 151 -38.92 -146.71 17.05
CA ILE A 151 -39.83 -147.88 16.92
C ILE A 151 -41.00 -147.80 15.89
N ARG A 152 -40.87 -148.60 14.82
CA ARG A 152 -41.86 -149.59 14.31
C ARG A 152 -41.18 -150.38 13.19
N THR A 153 -40.71 -151.61 13.40
CA THR A 153 -41.46 -152.88 13.26
C THR A 153 -42.43 -152.87 12.09
N ASP A 154 -42.02 -153.49 10.98
CA ASP A 154 -42.86 -154.38 10.16
C ASP A 154 -41.94 -155.46 9.56
N VAL A 155 -41.74 -156.46 10.41
CA VAL A 155 -41.49 -157.85 10.04
C VAL A 155 -42.86 -158.47 9.80
N ASP A 156 -42.95 -159.32 8.78
CA ASP A 156 -43.91 -160.41 8.55
C ASP A 156 -44.78 -160.39 7.28
N THR A 157 -44.75 -161.57 6.66
CA THR A 157 -45.80 -162.26 5.91
C THR A 157 -46.09 -161.84 4.46
N MET A 158 -45.43 -162.53 3.53
CA MET A 158 -46.15 -163.47 2.65
C MET A 158 -45.33 -164.75 2.47
N GLU A 159 -45.62 -165.68 3.37
CA GLU A 159 -45.29 -167.10 3.34
C GLU A 159 -46.47 -167.87 2.71
N LYS A 160 -46.17 -168.93 1.93
CA LYS A 160 -47.04 -170.07 1.55
C LYS A 160 -48.14 -169.90 0.47
N ASN A 161 -47.86 -170.51 -0.69
CA ASN A 161 -48.64 -171.59 -1.33
C ASN A 161 -47.67 -172.27 -2.34
N SER A 162 -47.10 -173.46 -2.07
CA SER A 162 -47.67 -174.81 -2.29
C SER A 162 -48.27 -174.98 -3.69
N THR A 163 -48.01 -175.98 -4.53
CA THR A 163 -47.16 -177.18 -4.61
C THR A 163 -47.47 -177.78 -5.99
N ASN A 164 -46.52 -178.52 -6.60
CA ASN A 164 -46.70 -179.56 -7.61
C ASN A 164 -47.34 -179.22 -8.99
N THR A 165 -46.54 -179.32 -10.07
CA THR A 165 -46.46 -180.53 -10.94
C THR A 165 -45.63 -180.24 -12.20
N ILE A 166 -44.45 -180.87 -12.28
CA ILE A 166 -43.65 -181.32 -13.42
C ILE A 166 -43.99 -180.75 -14.83
N GLN A 167 -43.11 -179.88 -15.37
CA GLN A 167 -42.51 -180.02 -16.73
C GLN A 167 -41.42 -178.95 -17.04
N ALA A 168 -40.21 -179.43 -17.32
CA ALA A 168 -39.13 -178.91 -18.17
C ALA A 168 -38.24 -177.68 -17.75
N PRO A 169 -36.91 -177.68 -18.04
CA PRO A 169 -35.90 -176.85 -17.38
C PRO A 169 -35.22 -175.81 -18.31
N VAL A 170 -35.86 -174.66 -18.56
CA VAL A 170 -35.27 -173.57 -19.41
C VAL A 170 -35.50 -172.15 -18.83
N PHE A 171 -36.15 -171.98 -17.68
CA PHE A 171 -36.64 -170.66 -17.21
C PHE A 171 -35.81 -169.96 -16.12
N LEU A 172 -34.84 -170.64 -15.47
CA LEU A 172 -34.08 -170.08 -14.34
C LEU A 172 -32.88 -169.21 -14.76
N ASP A 173 -32.28 -169.46 -15.93
CA ASP A 173 -31.16 -168.64 -16.44
C ASP A 173 -31.61 -167.21 -16.77
N SER A 174 -32.85 -167.04 -17.29
CA SER A 174 -33.38 -165.73 -17.62
C SER A 174 -33.54 -164.80 -16.42
N ARG A 175 -33.84 -165.33 -15.23
CA ARG A 175 -34.02 -164.53 -14.00
C ARG A 175 -32.68 -164.13 -13.37
N ILE A 176 -31.66 -164.97 -13.51
CA ILE A 176 -30.29 -164.66 -13.09
C ILE A 176 -29.71 -163.56 -13.98
N ASP A 177 -29.94 -163.63 -15.29
CA ASP A 177 -29.52 -162.58 -16.22
C ASP A 177 -30.23 -161.25 -15.96
N GLU A 178 -31.51 -161.28 -15.59
CA GLU A 178 -32.25 -160.07 -15.22
C GLU A 178 -31.71 -159.42 -13.93
N MET A 179 -31.36 -160.23 -12.92
CA MET A 179 -30.71 -159.72 -11.70
C MET A 179 -29.31 -159.18 -11.98
N LYS A 180 -28.50 -159.89 -12.78
CA LYS A 180 -27.19 -159.39 -13.21
C LYS A 180 -27.33 -158.05 -13.92
N LYS A 181 -28.30 -157.92 -14.82
CA LYS A 181 -28.56 -156.68 -15.56
C LYS A 181 -28.97 -155.54 -14.64
N LYS A 182 -29.80 -155.80 -13.61
CA LYS A 182 -30.15 -154.81 -12.58
C LYS A 182 -28.94 -154.40 -11.74
N PHE A 183 -28.10 -155.36 -11.33
CA PHE A 183 -26.88 -155.05 -10.57
C PHE A 183 -25.85 -154.29 -11.40
N LEU A 184 -25.66 -154.68 -12.67
CA LEU A 184 -24.82 -153.95 -13.62
C LEU A 184 -25.34 -152.53 -13.83
N HIS A 185 -26.65 -152.36 -13.97
CA HIS A 185 -27.26 -151.04 -14.12
C HIS A 185 -27.09 -150.19 -12.86
N GLU A 186 -27.30 -150.75 -11.66
CA GLU A 186 -27.08 -150.03 -10.40
C GLU A 186 -25.59 -149.69 -10.20
N LEU A 187 -24.69 -150.57 -10.63
CA LEU A 187 -23.25 -150.34 -10.60
C LEU A 187 -22.85 -149.24 -11.60
N GLU A 188 -23.42 -149.23 -12.80
CA GLU A 188 -23.27 -148.15 -13.79
C GLU A 188 -23.85 -146.83 -13.27
N GLU A 189 -25.01 -146.83 -12.64
CA GLU A 189 -25.60 -145.63 -12.03
C GLU A 189 -24.72 -145.08 -10.90
N LYS A 190 -24.19 -145.96 -10.04
CA LYS A 190 -23.25 -145.56 -8.99
C LYS A 190 -21.93 -145.07 -9.58
N GLN A 191 -21.44 -145.69 -10.65
CA GLN A 191 -20.24 -145.23 -11.35
C GLN A 191 -20.46 -143.85 -11.98
N GLN A 192 -21.60 -143.62 -12.63
CA GLN A 192 -21.98 -142.30 -13.15
C GLN A 192 -22.12 -141.26 -12.03
N LYS A 193 -22.65 -141.66 -10.87
CA LYS A 193 -22.76 -140.77 -9.71
C LYS A 193 -21.38 -140.42 -9.14
N ILE A 194 -20.45 -141.37 -9.09
CA ILE A 194 -19.05 -141.14 -8.72
C ILE A 194 -18.42 -140.12 -9.68
N VAL A 195 -18.52 -140.35 -11.00
CA VAL A 195 -17.98 -139.42 -12.01
C VAL A 195 -18.58 -138.02 -11.85
N ARG A 196 -19.90 -137.90 -11.61
CA ARG A 196 -20.55 -136.60 -11.37
C ARG A 196 -20.05 -135.93 -10.08
N LEU A 197 -19.81 -136.69 -9.02
CA LEU A 197 -19.28 -136.16 -7.77
C LEU A 197 -17.82 -135.73 -7.93
N GLU A 198 -16.99 -136.49 -8.65
CA GLU A 198 -15.61 -136.12 -8.98
C GLU A 198 -15.58 -134.84 -9.83
N THR A 199 -16.50 -134.70 -10.78
CA THR A 199 -16.62 -133.47 -11.60
C THR A 199 -17.01 -132.26 -10.72
N LYS A 200 -17.94 -132.45 -9.78
CA LYS A 200 -18.33 -131.40 -8.81
C LYS A 200 -17.20 -131.06 -7.84
N LEU A 201 -16.44 -132.06 -7.40
CA LEU A 201 -15.28 -131.87 -6.54
C LEU A 201 -14.22 -131.05 -7.27
N SER A 202 -13.88 -131.42 -8.51
CA SER A 202 -12.93 -130.67 -9.34
C SER A 202 -13.39 -129.24 -9.63
N ALA A 203 -14.69 -129.00 -9.80
CA ALA A 203 -15.23 -127.64 -9.95
C ALA A 203 -15.13 -126.84 -8.64
N ALA A 204 -15.40 -127.47 -7.49
CA ALA A 204 -15.25 -126.85 -6.19
C ALA A 204 -13.77 -126.53 -5.88
N ASP A 205 -12.84 -127.42 -6.24
CA ASP A 205 -11.40 -127.18 -6.10
C ASP A 205 -10.95 -125.98 -6.94
N ALA A 206 -11.46 -125.85 -8.18
CA ALA A 206 -11.18 -124.69 -9.03
C ALA A 206 -11.75 -123.37 -8.47
N GLU A 207 -12.95 -123.41 -7.86
CA GLU A 207 -13.50 -122.26 -7.14
C GLU A 207 -12.66 -121.90 -5.91
N ILE A 208 -12.20 -122.88 -5.14
CA ILE A 208 -11.31 -122.68 -3.99
C ILE A 208 -10.01 -122.03 -4.43
N ASP A 209 -9.38 -122.54 -5.49
CA ASP A 209 -8.16 -121.96 -6.06
C ASP A 209 -8.38 -120.50 -6.50
N SER A 210 -9.51 -120.21 -7.15
CA SER A 210 -9.89 -118.85 -7.54
C SER A 210 -10.10 -117.94 -6.33
N PHE A 211 -10.76 -118.44 -5.28
CA PHE A 211 -10.92 -117.72 -4.02
C PHE A 211 -9.58 -117.48 -3.33
N ASP A 212 -8.66 -118.43 -3.36
CA ASP A 212 -7.32 -118.28 -2.79
C ASP A 212 -6.47 -117.27 -3.57
N GLU A 213 -6.58 -117.22 -4.90
CA GLU A 213 -5.98 -116.17 -5.70
C GLU A 213 -6.57 -114.79 -5.37
N MET A 214 -7.89 -114.69 -5.24
CA MET A 214 -8.57 -113.45 -4.88
C MET A 214 -8.16 -113.00 -3.46
N LYS A 215 -8.10 -113.94 -2.52
CA LYS A 215 -7.64 -113.74 -1.14
C LYS A 215 -6.17 -113.29 -1.07
N LYS A 216 -5.33 -113.68 -2.02
CA LYS A 216 -3.95 -113.16 -2.14
C LYS A 216 -3.88 -111.75 -2.75
N LYS A 217 -4.80 -111.39 -3.65
CA LYS A 217 -4.86 -110.06 -4.29
C LYS A 217 -5.42 -108.97 -3.37
N PHE A 218 -6.47 -109.27 -2.60
CA PHE A 218 -7.11 -108.29 -1.71
C PHE A 218 -6.16 -107.59 -0.73
N PRO A 219 -5.24 -108.28 -0.03
CA PRO A 219 -4.26 -107.63 0.85
C PRO A 219 -3.34 -106.65 0.13
N LEU A 220 -2.97 -106.93 -1.13
CA LEU A 220 -2.11 -106.06 -1.92
C LEU A 220 -2.86 -104.78 -2.32
N GLU A 221 -4.09 -104.91 -2.79
CA GLU A 221 -4.94 -103.76 -3.12
C GLU A 221 -5.25 -102.91 -1.88
N LEU A 222 -5.49 -103.56 -0.74
CA LEU A 222 -5.68 -102.87 0.54
C LEU A 222 -4.44 -102.08 0.96
N GLU A 223 -3.25 -102.68 0.82
CA GLU A 223 -1.98 -102.02 1.11
C GLU A 223 -1.74 -100.83 0.17
N GLU A 224 -2.01 -100.97 -1.13
CA GLU A 224 -1.91 -99.87 -2.10
C GLU A 224 -2.86 -98.72 -1.74
N LYS A 225 -4.12 -99.02 -1.38
CA LYS A 225 -5.08 -98.01 -0.92
C LYS A 225 -4.66 -97.37 0.39
N GLN A 226 -4.09 -98.13 1.33
CA GLN A 226 -3.57 -97.59 2.57
C GLN A 226 -2.41 -96.61 2.31
N GLN A 227 -1.50 -96.94 1.39
CA GLN A 227 -0.42 -96.04 0.99
C GLN A 227 -0.94 -94.79 0.26
N GLU A 228 -1.98 -94.92 -0.57
CA GLU A 228 -2.66 -93.79 -1.21
C GLU A 228 -3.28 -92.84 -0.16
N ILE A 229 -3.97 -93.39 0.84
CA ILE A 229 -4.54 -92.63 1.97
C ILE A 229 -3.45 -91.87 2.72
N VAL A 230 -2.33 -92.53 3.07
CA VAL A 230 -1.21 -91.88 3.76
C VAL A 230 -0.65 -90.74 2.91
N ARG A 231 -0.47 -90.93 1.60
CA ARG A 231 0.00 -89.86 0.71
C ARG A 231 -0.97 -88.68 0.64
N LEU A 232 -2.27 -88.95 0.59
CA LEU A 232 -3.30 -87.89 0.58
C LEU A 232 -3.35 -87.14 1.90
N GLN A 233 -3.21 -87.83 3.04
CA GLN A 233 -3.10 -87.21 4.35
C GLN A 233 -1.88 -86.29 4.45
N THR A 234 -0.72 -86.73 3.97
CA THR A 234 0.48 -85.87 3.94
C THR A 234 0.28 -84.62 3.06
N LYS A 235 -0.37 -84.76 1.90
CA LYS A 235 -0.71 -83.62 1.04
C LYS A 235 -1.71 -82.67 1.70
N LEU A 236 -2.71 -83.21 2.39
CA LEU A 236 -3.69 -82.42 3.12
C LEU A 236 -3.02 -81.62 4.23
N SER A 237 -2.18 -82.25 5.06
CA SER A 237 -1.43 -81.54 6.10
C SER A 237 -0.49 -80.48 5.54
N ALA A 238 0.16 -80.73 4.40
CA ALA A 238 0.96 -79.70 3.72
C ALA A 238 0.11 -78.51 3.26
N ALA A 239 -1.07 -78.77 2.67
CA ALA A 239 -1.99 -77.72 2.26
C ALA A 239 -2.54 -76.92 3.45
N GLU A 240 -2.85 -77.58 4.57
CA GLU A 240 -3.25 -76.92 5.83
C GLU A 240 -2.16 -75.96 6.32
N THR A 241 -0.89 -76.39 6.33
CA THR A 241 0.22 -75.51 6.73
C THR A 241 0.43 -74.32 5.77
N GLU A 242 0.15 -74.50 4.48
CA GLU A 242 0.24 -73.43 3.48
C GLU A 242 -0.89 -72.41 3.67
N ILE A 243 -2.11 -72.89 3.97
CA ILE A 243 -3.26 -72.04 4.32
C ILE A 243 -2.95 -71.21 5.58
N ASP A 244 -2.43 -71.84 6.63
CA ASP A 244 -2.05 -71.14 7.86
C ASP A 244 -1.01 -70.04 7.59
N SER A 245 -0.01 -70.33 6.76
CA SER A 245 1.00 -69.36 6.32
C SER A 245 0.39 -68.19 5.53
N PHE A 246 -0.55 -68.47 4.63
CA PHE A 246 -1.27 -67.41 3.90
C PHE A 246 -2.13 -66.54 4.82
N ASP A 247 -2.78 -67.14 5.83
CA ASP A 247 -3.56 -66.39 6.80
C ASP A 247 -2.68 -65.48 7.67
N GLU A 248 -1.49 -65.93 8.07
CA GLU A 248 -0.50 -65.07 8.73
C GLU A 248 -0.03 -63.92 7.83
N MET A 249 0.24 -64.20 6.56
CA MET A 249 0.65 -63.19 5.59
C MET A 249 -0.46 -62.16 5.36
N LYS A 250 -1.72 -62.61 5.24
CA LYS A 250 -2.89 -61.76 5.12
C LYS A 250 -3.02 -60.84 6.34
N LYS A 251 -2.89 -61.36 7.56
CA LYS A 251 -2.92 -60.56 8.79
C LYS A 251 -1.82 -59.48 8.80
N LYS A 252 -0.60 -59.82 8.38
CA LYS A 252 0.50 -58.84 8.26
C LYS A 252 0.18 -57.74 7.25
N PHE A 253 -0.32 -58.09 6.07
CA PHE A 253 -0.70 -57.10 5.06
C PHE A 253 -1.85 -56.21 5.52
N THR A 254 -2.84 -56.76 6.23
CA THR A 254 -3.92 -55.95 6.80
C THR A 254 -3.38 -54.92 7.79
N LEU A 255 -2.48 -55.32 8.70
CA LEU A 255 -1.86 -54.39 9.64
C LEU A 255 -1.02 -53.31 8.94
N GLU A 256 -0.21 -53.69 7.95
CA GLU A 256 0.56 -52.72 7.16
C GLU A 256 -0.36 -51.73 6.43
N LEU A 257 -1.48 -52.19 5.89
CA LEU A 257 -2.45 -51.35 5.21
C LEU A 257 -3.11 -50.36 6.17
N GLU A 258 -3.54 -50.81 7.35
CA GLU A 258 -4.07 -49.94 8.41
C GLU A 258 -3.05 -48.88 8.84
N GLU A 259 -1.77 -49.24 9.00
CA GLU A 259 -0.72 -48.27 9.32
C GLU A 259 -0.52 -47.22 8.22
N LYS A 260 -0.57 -47.63 6.94
CA LYS A 260 -0.47 -46.71 5.81
C LYS A 260 -1.68 -45.79 5.73
N GLU A 261 -2.90 -46.30 5.95
CA GLU A 261 -4.12 -45.50 5.99
C GLU A 261 -4.04 -44.45 7.10
N GLN A 262 -3.63 -44.83 8.31
CA GLN A 262 -3.42 -43.88 9.39
C GLN A 262 -2.38 -42.81 9.05
N LYS A 263 -1.29 -43.19 8.36
CA LYS A 263 -0.27 -42.22 7.90
C LYS A 263 -0.84 -41.26 6.87
N ILE A 264 -1.65 -41.73 5.93
CA ILE A 264 -2.33 -40.89 4.93
C ILE A 264 -3.24 -39.87 5.61
N VAL A 265 -4.05 -40.30 6.58
CA VAL A 265 -4.94 -39.41 7.33
C VAL A 265 -4.14 -38.31 8.05
N ARG A 266 -3.02 -38.66 8.70
CA ARG A 266 -2.15 -37.67 9.36
C ARG A 266 -1.57 -36.66 8.37
N LEU A 267 -1.09 -37.12 7.21
CA LEU A 267 -0.55 -36.24 6.17
C LEU A 267 -1.63 -35.32 5.59
N GLN A 268 -2.86 -35.82 5.39
CA GLN A 268 -3.99 -34.99 4.96
C GLN A 268 -4.31 -33.88 5.97
N GLN A 269 -4.31 -34.21 7.27
CA GLN A 269 -4.49 -33.21 8.33
C GLN A 269 -3.36 -32.16 8.35
N GLU A 270 -2.12 -32.59 8.10
CA GLU A 270 -0.97 -31.68 7.99
C GLU A 270 -1.08 -30.75 6.78
N ILE A 271 -1.50 -31.26 5.62
CA ILE A 271 -1.76 -30.46 4.42
C ILE A 271 -2.81 -29.38 4.71
N VAL A 272 -3.97 -29.75 5.27
CA VAL A 272 -5.03 -28.78 5.62
C VAL A 272 -4.52 -27.70 6.59
N ARG A 273 -3.69 -28.08 7.56
CA ARG A 273 -3.07 -27.13 8.50
C ARG A 273 -2.09 -26.19 7.78
N LEU A 274 -1.31 -26.68 6.84
CA LEU A 274 -0.39 -25.86 6.05
C LEU A 274 -1.13 -24.92 5.10
N GLU A 275 -2.19 -25.39 4.45
CA GLU A 275 -3.06 -24.55 3.61
C GLU A 275 -3.70 -23.42 4.42
N THR A 276 -4.17 -23.71 5.64
CA THR A 276 -4.72 -22.69 6.55
C THR A 276 -3.65 -21.65 6.92
N LYS A 277 -2.42 -22.08 7.20
CA LYS A 277 -1.30 -21.17 7.50
C LYS A 277 -0.91 -20.33 6.29
N LEU A 278 -0.90 -20.92 5.09
CA LEU A 278 -0.61 -20.21 3.86
C LEU A 278 -1.66 -19.13 3.60
N SER A 279 -2.94 -19.48 3.71
CA SER A 279 -4.04 -18.51 3.56
C SER A 279 -3.98 -17.38 4.60
N ALA A 280 -3.57 -17.67 5.84
CA ALA A 280 -3.36 -16.62 6.85
C ALA A 280 -2.18 -15.70 6.51
N ALA A 281 -1.08 -16.25 5.99
CA ALA A 281 0.07 -15.48 5.55
C ALA A 281 -0.27 -14.60 4.33
N ASP A 282 -1.04 -15.11 3.37
CA ASP A 282 -1.52 -14.33 2.22
C ASP A 282 -2.38 -13.13 2.68
N ALA A 283 -3.30 -13.34 3.63
CA ALA A 283 -4.11 -12.26 4.20
C ALA A 283 -3.26 -11.22 4.95
N GLU A 284 -2.17 -11.63 5.60
CA GLU A 284 -1.23 -10.72 6.25
C GLU A 284 -0.45 -9.89 5.21
N ILE A 285 -0.02 -10.51 4.11
CA ILE A 285 0.62 -9.81 2.97
C ILE A 285 -0.33 -8.77 2.38
N ASP A 286 -1.59 -9.13 2.11
CA ASP A 286 -2.60 -8.20 1.60
C ASP A 286 -2.79 -7.01 2.54
N SER A 287 -2.85 -7.27 3.86
CA SER A 287 -2.94 -6.22 4.87
C SER A 287 -1.71 -5.30 4.89
N PHE A 288 -0.51 -5.85 4.71
CA PHE A 288 0.71 -5.04 4.61
C PHE A 288 0.74 -4.20 3.34
N ASP A 289 0.26 -4.71 2.21
CA ASP A 289 0.16 -3.96 0.97
C ASP A 289 -0.85 -2.80 1.06
N GLU A 290 -1.98 -3.00 1.73
CA GLU A 290 -2.92 -1.91 2.03
C GLU A 290 -2.28 -0.85 2.93
N MET A 291 -1.56 -1.26 3.98
CA MET A 291 -0.86 -0.35 4.87
C MET A 291 0.22 0.45 4.12
N LYS A 292 0.97 -0.21 3.24
CA LYS A 292 1.98 0.42 2.37
C LYS A 292 1.36 1.47 1.47
N LYS A 293 0.24 1.16 0.78
CA LYS A 293 -0.50 2.13 -0.05
C LYS A 293 -0.94 3.34 0.76
N LYS A 294 -1.45 3.13 1.97
CA LYS A 294 -1.86 4.23 2.87
C LYS A 294 -0.69 5.13 3.25
N PHE A 295 0.46 4.54 3.62
CA PHE A 295 1.66 5.32 3.94
C PHE A 295 2.22 6.08 2.74
N THR A 296 2.19 5.50 1.54
CA THR A 296 2.59 6.19 0.32
C THR A 296 1.73 7.44 0.07
N LEU A 297 0.40 7.31 0.19
CA LEU A 297 -0.51 8.46 0.04
C LEU A 297 -0.27 9.55 1.11
N GLU A 298 -0.06 9.16 2.36
CA GLU A 298 0.26 10.12 3.43
C GLU A 298 1.57 10.85 3.15
N LEU A 299 2.60 10.14 2.67
CA LEU A 299 3.89 10.72 2.32
C LEU A 299 3.77 11.72 1.16
N GLU A 300 3.01 11.38 0.12
CA GLU A 300 2.71 12.29 -1.00
C GLU A 300 1.99 13.56 -0.53
N GLU A 301 1.03 13.46 0.40
CA GLU A 301 0.34 14.62 0.97
C GLU A 301 1.30 15.52 1.77
N LYS A 302 2.18 14.92 2.59
CA LYS A 302 3.20 15.68 3.34
C LYS A 302 4.19 16.38 2.39
N GLU A 303 4.62 15.72 1.34
CA GLU A 303 5.53 16.27 0.33
C GLU A 303 4.89 17.51 -0.34
N GLN A 304 3.63 17.39 -0.78
CA GLN A 304 2.89 18.52 -1.34
C GLN A 304 2.76 19.69 -0.34
N LYS A 305 2.58 19.39 0.95
CA LYS A 305 2.51 20.41 1.99
C LYS A 305 3.86 21.11 2.19
N ILE A 306 4.97 20.39 2.13
CA ILE A 306 6.33 20.95 2.19
C ILE A 306 6.56 21.90 1.02
N VAL A 307 6.29 21.48 -0.22
CA VAL A 307 6.45 22.32 -1.42
C VAL A 307 5.64 23.63 -1.31
N ARG A 308 4.41 23.55 -0.79
CA ARG A 308 3.57 24.75 -0.55
C ARG A 308 4.18 25.68 0.50
N LEU A 309 4.76 25.13 1.56
CA LEU A 309 5.41 25.93 2.61
C LEU A 309 6.70 26.58 2.10
N GLU A 310 7.51 25.87 1.32
CA GLU A 310 8.71 26.41 0.68
C GLU A 310 8.36 27.56 -0.27
N THR A 311 7.31 27.41 -1.07
CA THR A 311 6.82 28.49 -1.96
C THR A 311 6.42 29.72 -1.16
N LYS A 312 5.69 29.55 -0.05
CA LYS A 312 5.30 30.65 0.85
C LYS A 312 6.51 31.32 1.50
N LEU A 313 7.50 30.52 1.90
CA LEU A 313 8.73 31.02 2.52
C LEU A 313 9.55 31.84 1.51
N SER A 314 9.66 31.38 0.26
CA SER A 314 10.30 32.14 -0.82
C SER A 314 9.61 33.48 -1.06
N ALA A 315 8.28 33.50 -1.15
CA ALA A 315 7.51 34.74 -1.34
C ALA A 315 7.69 35.72 -0.16
N ALA A 316 7.71 35.21 1.08
CA ALA A 316 7.97 36.04 2.25
C ALA A 316 9.40 36.62 2.25
N HIS A 317 10.38 35.86 1.75
CA HIS A 317 11.75 36.34 1.61
C HIS A 317 11.86 37.49 0.59
N GLU A 318 11.20 37.36 -0.57
CA GLU A 318 11.13 38.43 -1.57
C GLU A 318 10.44 39.70 -1.02
N GLU A 319 9.40 39.54 -0.20
CA GLU A 319 8.73 40.67 0.46
C GLU A 319 9.66 41.37 1.46
N ILE A 320 10.42 40.61 2.26
CA ILE A 320 11.44 41.15 3.18
C ILE A 320 12.52 41.91 2.41
N ASP A 321 13.03 41.36 1.31
CA ASP A 321 14.04 42.01 0.48
C ASP A 321 13.52 43.34 -0.10
N SER A 322 12.25 43.37 -0.53
CA SER A 322 11.58 44.59 -1.00
C SER A 322 11.47 45.64 0.12
N PHE A 323 11.05 45.23 1.33
CA PHE A 323 11.01 46.11 2.49
C PHE A 323 12.38 46.65 2.86
N ASP A 324 13.43 45.82 2.80
CA ASP A 324 14.80 46.25 3.07
C ASP A 324 15.31 47.25 2.03
N GLN A 325 14.97 47.06 0.75
CA GLN A 325 15.27 48.05 -0.28
C GLN A 325 14.56 49.38 -0.02
N MET A 326 13.28 49.33 0.36
CA MET A 326 12.50 50.53 0.70
C MET A 326 13.09 51.24 1.93
N LYS A 327 13.46 50.49 2.96
CA LYS A 327 14.13 50.98 4.18
C LYS A 327 15.48 51.64 3.88
N ARG A 328 16.21 51.20 2.85
CA ARG A 328 17.45 51.86 2.40
C ARG A 328 17.21 53.14 1.59
N LYS A 329 16.11 53.22 0.84
CA LYS A 329 15.76 54.41 0.04
C LYS A 329 15.25 55.57 0.88
N PHE A 330 14.40 55.30 1.87
CA PHE A 330 13.78 56.33 2.71
C PHE A 330 14.77 57.31 3.35
N PRO A 331 15.89 56.88 3.97
CA PRO A 331 16.87 57.79 4.55
C PRO A 331 17.53 58.70 3.52
N LEU A 332 17.74 58.23 2.28
CA LEU A 332 18.31 59.03 1.20
C LEU A 332 17.34 60.12 0.75
N GLU A 333 16.06 59.77 0.55
CA GLU A 333 15.01 60.74 0.23
C GLU A 333 14.83 61.77 1.36
N LEU A 334 14.92 61.33 2.62
CA LEU A 334 14.86 62.22 3.78
C LEU A 334 16.04 63.20 3.82
N GLU A 335 17.26 62.72 3.56
CA GLU A 335 18.46 63.55 3.49
C GLU A 335 18.37 64.57 2.33
N GLU A 336 17.90 64.15 1.15
CA GLU A 336 17.67 65.08 0.03
C GLU A 336 16.68 66.18 0.39
N LYS A 337 15.56 65.82 1.04
CA LYS A 337 14.56 66.80 1.51
C LYS A 337 15.12 67.70 2.60
N GLN A 338 15.95 67.18 3.50
CA GLN A 338 16.62 67.99 4.53
C GLN A 338 17.57 69.01 3.90
N GLN A 339 18.34 68.61 2.88
CA GLN A 339 19.22 69.52 2.13
C GLN A 339 18.43 70.58 1.36
N GLU A 340 17.27 70.22 0.78
CA GLU A 340 16.36 71.16 0.13
C GLU A 340 15.83 72.21 1.13
N ILE A 341 15.42 71.79 2.33
CA ILE A 341 15.00 72.70 3.41
C ILE A 341 16.12 73.67 3.78
N VAL A 342 17.34 73.18 3.98
CA VAL A 342 18.49 74.04 4.32
C VAL A 342 18.74 75.08 3.22
N ARG A 343 18.71 74.69 1.95
CA ARG A 343 18.85 75.62 0.82
C ARG A 343 17.76 76.68 0.79
N LEU A 344 16.51 76.30 1.06
CA LEU A 344 15.40 77.25 1.13
C LEU A 344 15.54 78.22 2.31
N GLN A 345 16.00 77.73 3.47
CA GLN A 345 16.28 78.57 4.64
C GLN A 345 17.40 79.58 4.35
N THR A 346 18.48 79.19 3.67
CA THR A 346 19.53 80.13 3.24
C THR A 346 18.98 81.20 2.31
N LYS A 347 18.14 80.82 1.32
CA LYS A 347 17.51 81.79 0.41
C LYS A 347 16.57 82.76 1.14
N LEU A 348 15.79 82.26 2.10
CA LEU A 348 14.90 83.08 2.91
C LEU A 348 15.69 84.10 3.72
N SER A 349 16.76 83.67 4.40
CA SER A 349 17.61 84.56 5.19
C SER A 349 18.29 85.62 4.32
N ALA A 350 18.74 85.27 3.10
CA ALA A 350 19.27 86.25 2.16
C ALA A 350 18.22 87.30 1.75
N ALA A 351 16.99 86.87 1.46
CA ALA A 351 15.89 87.78 1.14
C ALA A 351 15.53 88.69 2.33
N GLU A 352 15.53 88.18 3.57
CA GLU A 352 15.32 88.98 4.78
C GLU A 352 16.39 90.07 4.92
N THR A 353 17.68 89.75 4.71
CA THR A 353 18.74 90.77 4.75
C THR A 353 18.61 91.83 3.66
N GLU A 354 18.12 91.45 2.49
CA GLU A 354 17.86 92.38 1.39
C GLU A 354 16.69 93.33 1.74
N ILE A 355 15.62 92.80 2.33
CA ILE A 355 14.49 93.59 2.84
C ILE A 355 14.97 94.58 3.91
N ASP A 356 15.77 94.14 4.89
CA ASP A 356 16.33 95.02 5.92
C ASP A 356 17.17 96.15 5.33
N SER A 357 17.98 95.85 4.31
CA SER A 357 18.76 96.85 3.57
C SER A 357 17.85 97.87 2.86
N PHE A 358 16.80 97.40 2.18
CA PHE A 358 15.80 98.27 1.57
C PHE A 358 15.08 99.16 2.59
N ASP A 359 14.73 98.61 3.76
CA ASP A 359 14.11 99.38 4.84
C ASP A 359 15.05 100.44 5.42
N GLN A 360 16.35 100.15 5.53
CA GLN A 360 17.35 101.15 5.91
C GLN A 360 17.48 102.26 4.86
N MET A 361 17.51 101.91 3.56
CA MET A 361 17.51 102.91 2.48
C MET A 361 16.24 103.77 2.53
N LYS A 362 15.07 103.14 2.69
CA LYS A 362 13.78 103.82 2.82
C LYS A 362 13.74 104.80 3.99
N LYS A 363 14.44 104.52 5.10
CA LYS A 363 14.57 105.45 6.24
C LYS A 363 15.52 106.62 5.97
N LYS A 364 16.57 106.43 5.16
CA LYS A 364 17.53 107.49 4.79
C LYS A 364 16.94 108.49 3.80
N PHE A 365 16.14 108.04 2.84
CA PHE A 365 15.55 108.90 1.80
C PHE A 365 14.79 110.12 2.35
N PRO A 366 13.90 110.00 3.36
CA PRO A 366 13.23 111.15 3.95
C PRO A 366 14.17 112.16 4.60
N LEU A 367 15.25 111.70 5.22
CA LEU A 367 16.25 112.58 5.84
C LEU A 367 17.04 113.36 4.78
N GLU A 368 17.45 112.69 3.71
CA GLU A 368 18.09 113.35 2.57
C GLU A 368 17.13 114.33 1.89
N LEU A 369 15.84 113.97 1.75
CA LEU A 369 14.81 114.86 1.22
C LEU A 369 14.63 116.10 2.09
N GLU A 370 14.53 115.94 3.41
CA GLU A 370 14.41 117.03 4.37
C GLU A 370 15.65 117.95 4.35
N GLU A 371 16.86 117.40 4.24
CA GLU A 371 18.08 118.20 4.08
C GLU A 371 18.04 119.05 2.79
N LYS A 372 17.59 118.46 1.68
CA LYS A 372 17.42 119.19 0.41
C LYS A 372 16.34 120.26 0.52
N GLU A 373 15.21 119.97 1.16
CA GLU A 373 14.14 120.94 1.42
C GLU A 373 14.63 122.12 2.27
N GLN A 374 15.35 121.84 3.36
CA GLN A 374 15.97 122.90 4.17
C GLN A 374 16.96 123.74 3.37
N LYS A 375 17.76 123.10 2.49
CA LYS A 375 18.68 123.83 1.59
C LYS A 375 17.92 124.71 0.61
N ILE A 376 16.79 124.25 0.06
CA ILE A 376 15.90 125.04 -0.80
C ILE A 376 15.36 126.25 -0.03
N VAL A 377 14.84 126.06 1.18
CA VAL A 377 14.32 127.16 2.02
C VAL A 377 15.42 128.19 2.29
N ARG A 378 16.63 127.77 2.65
CA ARG A 378 17.77 128.69 2.85
C ARG A 378 18.13 129.46 1.58
N LEU A 379 18.12 128.81 0.43
CA LEU A 379 18.36 129.46 -0.86
C LEU A 379 17.25 130.46 -1.20
N GLN A 380 15.98 130.12 -0.93
CA GLN A 380 14.85 131.03 -1.08
C GLN A 380 14.99 132.26 -0.16
N THR A 381 15.36 132.08 1.11
CA THR A 381 15.61 133.22 2.02
C THR A 381 16.75 134.12 1.52
N LYS A 382 17.85 133.53 1.03
CA LYS A 382 18.95 134.31 0.44
C LYS A 382 18.51 135.06 -0.82
N LEU A 383 17.69 134.43 -1.66
CA LEU A 383 17.14 135.05 -2.85
C LEU A 383 16.26 136.25 -2.46
N SER A 384 15.33 136.09 -1.52
CA SER A 384 14.50 137.20 -1.03
C SER A 384 15.30 138.31 -0.37
N ALA A 385 16.37 137.99 0.36
CA ALA A 385 17.27 139.01 0.91
C ALA A 385 17.97 139.81 -0.19
N ALA A 386 18.47 139.12 -1.23
CA ALA A 386 19.08 139.78 -2.39
C ALA A 386 18.06 140.62 -3.17
N GLU A 387 16.81 140.16 -3.30
CA GLU A 387 15.71 140.94 -3.89
C GLU A 387 15.46 142.22 -3.07
N THR A 388 15.37 142.15 -1.74
CA THR A 388 15.22 143.35 -0.91
C THR A 388 16.43 144.28 -0.95
N GLU A 389 17.64 143.74 -1.13
CA GLU A 389 18.85 144.53 -1.30
C GLU A 389 18.82 145.27 -2.64
N ILE A 390 18.41 144.59 -3.71
CA ILE A 390 18.15 145.21 -5.03
C ILE A 390 17.09 146.31 -4.89
N ASP A 391 15.96 146.04 -4.25
CA ASP A 391 14.91 147.06 -4.03
C ASP A 391 15.46 148.27 -3.25
N SER A 392 16.35 148.05 -2.28
CA SER A 392 16.99 149.14 -1.53
C SER A 392 17.99 149.93 -2.37
N PHE A 393 18.72 149.27 -3.28
CA PHE A 393 19.59 149.92 -4.25
C PHE A 393 18.77 150.72 -5.26
N ASP A 394 17.65 150.19 -5.74
CA ASP A 394 16.74 150.89 -6.64
C ASP A 394 16.17 152.14 -5.95
N GLN A 395 15.75 152.05 -4.67
CA GLN A 395 15.32 153.22 -3.88
C GLN A 395 16.44 154.24 -3.64
N LEU A 396 17.67 153.77 -3.39
CA LEU A 396 18.83 154.64 -3.24
C LEU A 396 19.17 155.34 -4.56
N GLU A 397 19.10 154.63 -5.68
CA GLU A 397 19.28 155.18 -7.02
C GLU A 397 18.22 156.23 -7.32
N GLU A 398 16.94 155.95 -7.05
CA GLU A 398 15.86 156.93 -7.13
C GLU A 398 16.11 158.15 -6.24
N GLY A 399 16.57 157.94 -5.00
CA GLY A 399 16.93 158.99 -4.06
C GLY A 399 18.10 159.87 -4.55
N MET A 400 19.16 159.25 -5.05
CA MET A 400 20.31 159.95 -5.63
C MET A 400 19.93 160.69 -6.91
N LEU A 401 19.08 160.10 -7.76
CA LEU A 401 18.53 160.78 -8.93
C LEU A 401 17.74 162.02 -8.50
N ALA A 402 16.85 161.90 -7.51
CA ALA A 402 16.08 163.02 -6.98
C ALA A 402 16.98 164.13 -6.39
N GLU A 403 18.02 163.76 -5.65
CA GLU A 403 18.98 164.72 -5.10
C GLU A 403 19.84 165.38 -6.19
N ASN A 404 20.25 164.63 -7.21
CA ASN A 404 20.92 165.16 -8.39
C ASN A 404 20.01 166.16 -9.13
N PHE A 405 18.73 165.83 -9.33
CA PHE A 405 17.73 166.77 -9.87
C PHE A 405 17.60 168.03 -9.01
N LYS A 406 17.59 167.90 -7.68
CA LYS A 406 17.55 169.04 -6.76
C LYS A 406 18.80 169.91 -6.86
N LEU A 407 19.99 169.31 -6.88
CA LEU A 407 21.27 170.01 -7.06
C LEU A 407 21.35 170.69 -8.43
N GLN A 408 20.89 170.04 -9.50
CA GLN A 408 20.78 170.66 -10.81
C GLN A 408 19.83 171.86 -10.80
N ARG A 409 18.69 171.76 -10.10
CA ARG A 409 17.75 172.87 -9.90
C ARG A 409 18.42 174.04 -9.17
N GLU A 410 19.10 173.79 -8.06
CA GLU A 410 19.82 174.82 -7.29
C GLU A 410 20.98 175.44 -8.08
N LEU A 411 21.77 174.63 -8.79
CA LEU A 411 22.83 175.10 -9.67
C LEU A 411 22.27 176.05 -10.75
N LEU A 412 21.09 175.74 -11.30
CA LEU A 412 20.41 176.62 -12.25
C LEU A 412 19.93 177.91 -11.61
N LYS A 413 19.33 177.87 -10.42
CA LYS A 413 18.94 179.08 -9.66
C LYS A 413 20.15 180.01 -9.48
N ILE A 414 21.28 179.44 -9.08
CA ILE A 414 22.56 180.16 -8.94
C ILE A 414 23.00 180.73 -10.30
N LYS A 415 23.06 179.92 -11.35
CA LYS A 415 23.47 180.38 -12.69
C LYS A 415 22.59 181.51 -13.23
N VAL A 416 21.28 181.49 -12.95
CA VAL A 416 20.35 182.56 -13.32
C VAL A 416 20.60 183.82 -12.49
N ARG A 417 20.76 183.72 -11.16
CA ARG A 417 21.09 184.87 -10.28
C ARG A 417 22.34 185.62 -10.72
N PHE A 418 23.39 184.88 -11.08
CA PHE A 418 24.65 185.47 -11.51
C PHE A 418 24.66 185.89 -12.99
N GLY A 419 23.53 185.80 -13.70
CA GLY A 419 23.39 186.23 -15.11
C GLY A 419 24.15 185.36 -16.11
N LEU A 420 24.62 184.16 -15.71
CA LEU A 420 25.37 183.25 -16.58
C LEU A 420 24.49 182.60 -17.65
N ILE A 421 23.20 182.46 -17.36
CA ILE A 421 22.18 182.00 -18.31
C ILE A 421 20.90 182.82 -18.15
N THR A 422 20.18 183.02 -19.24
CA THR A 422 18.83 183.59 -19.23
C THR A 422 17.82 182.56 -18.71
N ILE A 423 16.70 183.04 -18.17
CA ILE A 423 15.62 182.19 -17.62
C ILE A 423 15.13 181.17 -18.67
N GLU A 424 15.04 181.56 -19.95
CA GLU A 424 14.64 180.65 -21.04
C GLU A 424 15.65 179.51 -21.30
N ASN A 425 16.95 179.78 -21.15
CA ASN A 425 17.98 178.75 -21.34
C ASN A 425 18.08 177.80 -20.15
N ALA A 426 17.82 178.28 -18.93
CA ALA A 426 17.70 177.43 -17.74
C ALA A 426 16.54 176.43 -17.89
N PHE A 427 15.41 176.86 -18.46
CA PHE A 427 14.26 175.99 -18.67
C PHE A 427 14.53 174.85 -19.66
N LYS A 428 15.20 175.14 -20.79
CA LYS A 428 15.60 174.10 -21.76
C LYS A 428 16.55 173.06 -21.16
N ALA A 429 17.41 173.46 -20.22
CA ALA A 429 18.40 172.56 -19.63
C ALA A 429 17.80 171.55 -18.63
N LEU A 430 16.69 171.87 -17.97
CA LEU A 430 16.03 170.96 -17.02
C LEU A 430 15.08 169.96 -17.70
N GLY A 431 14.67 170.18 -18.95
CA GLY A 431 13.80 169.26 -19.69
C GLY A 431 12.40 169.02 -19.08
N CYS A 432 12.07 169.62 -17.94
CA CYS A 432 10.83 169.41 -17.21
C CYS A 432 9.94 170.67 -17.19
N CYS A 433 8.68 170.50 -17.58
CA CYS A 433 7.64 171.54 -17.63
C CYS A 433 7.02 171.83 -16.26
N ASP A 434 7.80 171.70 -15.19
CA ASP A 434 7.25 171.71 -13.84
C ASP A 434 7.13 173.16 -13.34
N LYS A 435 5.87 173.61 -13.27
CA LYS A 435 5.50 175.04 -13.18
C LYS A 435 5.98 175.68 -11.87
N GLU A 436 6.12 174.86 -10.83
CA GLU A 436 6.62 175.27 -9.51
C GLU A 436 8.11 175.65 -9.56
N ILE A 437 8.91 174.95 -10.39
CA ILE A 437 10.34 175.24 -10.59
C ILE A 437 10.54 176.60 -11.23
N LEU A 438 9.67 176.91 -12.19
CA LEU A 438 9.73 178.17 -12.94
C LEU A 438 9.52 179.37 -12.02
N GLU A 439 8.58 179.27 -11.09
CA GLU A 439 8.32 180.34 -10.13
C GLU A 439 9.46 180.47 -9.09
N GLU A 440 10.05 179.37 -8.62
CA GLU A 440 11.24 179.44 -7.76
C GLU A 440 12.45 180.09 -8.46
N ILE A 441 12.72 179.76 -9.73
CA ILE A 441 13.86 180.32 -10.47
C ILE A 441 13.63 181.81 -10.76
N LYS A 442 12.40 182.22 -11.09
CA LYS A 442 12.05 183.64 -11.25
C LYS A 442 12.22 184.41 -9.96
N ALA A 443 11.74 183.86 -8.84
CA ALA A 443 11.91 184.49 -7.53
C ALA A 443 13.39 184.63 -7.16
N ALA A 444 14.22 183.63 -7.50
CA ALA A 444 15.66 183.71 -7.29
C ALA A 444 16.32 184.82 -8.13
N ALA A 445 15.89 185.04 -9.37
CA ALA A 445 16.43 186.10 -10.23
C ALA A 445 16.09 187.53 -9.76
N CYS A 446 15.09 187.69 -8.90
CA CYS A 446 14.68 188.99 -8.33
C CYS A 446 15.37 189.32 -6.98
N GLN A 447 16.15 188.39 -6.41
CA GLN A 447 17.08 188.63 -5.30
C GLN A 447 18.50 188.76 -5.84
#